data_AF-A0AAX3MWE2-F1
#
_entry.id   AF-A0AAX3MWE2-F1
#
_cell.length_a   1.000
_cell.length_b   1.000
_cell.length_c   1.000
_cell.angle_alpha   90.00
_cell.angle_beta   90.00
_cell.angle_gamma   90.00
#
_symmetry.space_group_name_H-M   'P 1'
#
loop_
_entity.id
_entity.type
_entity.pdbx_description
1 polymer ?
#
loop_
_entity_poly.entity_id
_entity_poly.type
_entity_poly.pdbx_seq_one_letter_code
_entity_poly.pdbx_strand_id
1 'polypeptide(L)' 'MAMLSDETLLDSYHMAIELQLDVDFIALLLEEIHKRRLHTDVSSVLH' A
#
# COMPACT_ATOMS: atom_id res chain seq x y z
N MET A 1 5.30 -9.57 1.23
CA MET A 1 6.38 -8.63 1.64
C MET A 1 6.61 -8.66 3.15
N ALA A 2 6.87 -9.83 3.75
CA ALA A 2 6.85 -10.01 5.21
C ALA A 2 7.93 -9.19 5.98
N MET A 3 8.96 -8.72 5.29
CA MET A 3 10.07 -7.95 5.88
C MET A 3 9.84 -6.43 5.87
N LEU A 4 8.82 -5.94 5.15
CA LEU A 4 8.47 -4.51 5.19
C LEU A 4 7.71 -4.22 6.49
N SER A 5 8.07 -3.13 7.15
CA SER A 5 7.22 -2.55 8.20
C SER A 5 5.92 -2.03 7.59
N ASP A 6 4.91 -1.84 8.42
CA ASP A 6 3.59 -1.41 7.98
C ASP A 6 3.65 -0.04 7.28
N GLU A 7 4.45 0.89 7.80
CA GLU A 7 4.70 2.21 7.19
C GLU A 7 5.35 2.08 5.80
N THR A 8 6.43 1.30 5.67
CA THR A 8 7.12 1.13 4.38
C THR A 8 6.23 0.42 3.35
N LEU A 9 5.36 -0.50 3.79
CA LEU A 9 4.43 -1.18 2.91
C LEU A 9 3.40 -0.21 2.32
N LEU A 10 2.85 0.69 3.15
CA LEU A 10 1.92 1.74 2.73
C LEU A 10 2.60 2.75 1.81
N ASP A 11 3.78 3.24 2.17
CA ASP A 11 4.56 4.18 1.33
C ASP A 11 4.89 3.57 -0.03
N SER A 12 5.29 2.29 -0.05
CA SER A 12 5.56 1.56 -1.30
C SER A 12 4.32 1.43 -2.17
N TYR A 13 3.14 1.24 -1.58
CA TYR A 13 1.88 1.17 -2.29
C TYR A 13 1.49 2.52 -2.91
N HIS A 14 1.59 3.61 -2.15
CA HIS A 14 1.35 4.95 -2.67
C HIS A 14 2.32 5.31 -3.80
N MET A 15 3.61 5.06 -3.60
CA MET A 15 4.63 5.34 -4.60
C MET A 15 4.48 4.46 -5.85
N ALA A 16 4.05 3.20 -5.70
CA ALA A 16 3.76 2.33 -6.84
C ALA A 16 2.58 2.84 -7.69
N ILE A 17 1.55 3.41 -7.06
CA ILE A 17 0.44 4.05 -7.77
C ILE A 17 0.90 5.33 -8.46
N GLU A 18 1.63 6.20 -7.77
CA GLU A 18 2.13 7.47 -8.32
C GLU A 18 3.04 7.26 -9.53
N LEU A 19 3.89 6.23 -9.47
CA LEU A 19 4.80 5.86 -10.56
C LEU A 19 4.14 5.00 -11.64
N GLN A 20 2.85 4.66 -11.49
CA GLN A 20 2.11 3.78 -12.40
C GLN A 20 2.86 2.47 -12.67
N LEU A 21 3.37 1.84 -11.60
CA LEU A 21 4.03 0.55 -11.71
C LEU A 21 3.03 -0.54 -12.13
N ASP A 22 3.59 -1.72 -12.39
CA ASP A 22 2.81 -2.88 -12.82
C ASP A 22 1.61 -3.16 -11.89
N VAL A 23 0.45 -3.38 -12.49
CA VAL A 23 -0.79 -3.67 -11.78
C VAL A 23 -0.66 -4.91 -10.89
N ASP A 24 0.10 -5.91 -11.33
CA ASP A 24 0.31 -7.14 -10.57
C ASP A 24 1.16 -6.84 -9.32
N PHE A 25 2.13 -5.93 -9.43
CA PHE A 25 2.93 -5.50 -8.29
C PHE A 25 2.10 -4.70 -7.27
N ILE A 26 1.25 -3.78 -7.75
CA ILE A 26 0.34 -3.01 -6.90
C ILE A 26 -0.67 -3.94 -6.20
N ALA A 27 -1.19 -4.95 -6.90
CA ALA A 27 -2.09 -5.94 -6.34
C ALA A 27 -1.43 -6.75 -5.21
N LEU A 28 -0.16 -7.12 -5.35
CA LEU A 28 0.59 -7.81 -4.29
C LEU A 28 0.75 -6.94 -3.04
N LEU A 29 1.03 -5.64 -3.20
CA LEU A 29 1.10 -4.70 -2.08
C LEU A 29 -0.27 -4.59 -1.38
N LEU A 30 -1.34 -4.44 -2.16
CA LEU A 30 -2.70 -4.34 -1.65
C LEU A 30 -3.13 -5.60 -0.88
N GLU A 31 -2.78 -6.78 -1.38
CA GLU A 31 -3.09 -8.06 -0.73
C GLU A 31 -2.40 -8.16 0.64
N GLU A 32 -1.15 -7.72 0.74
CA GLU A 32 -0.40 -7.73 2.01
C GLU A 32 -0.91 -6.66 2.99
N ILE A 33 -1.30 -5.48 2.50
CA ILE A 33 -1.97 -4.43 3.30
C ILE A 33 -3.27 -4.97 3.90
N HIS A 34 -4.10 -5.63 3.09
CA HIS A 34 -5.34 -6.25 3.55
C HIS A 34 -5.10 -7.39 4.55
N LYS A 35 -4.11 -8.26 4.32
CA LYS A 35 -3.75 -9.34 5.25
C LYS A 35 -3.37 -8.82 6.63
N ARG A 36 -2.68 -7.67 6.69
CA ARG A 36 -2.27 -7.02 7.93
C ARG A 36 -3.33 -6.09 8.53
N ARG A 37 -4.46 -5.90 7.84
CA ARG A 37 -5.53 -4.96 8.21
C ARG A 37 -5.02 -3.53 8.39
N LEU A 38 -4.08 -3.12 7.55
CA LEU A 38 -3.57 -1.75 7.56
C LEU A 38 -4.61 -0.83 6.94
N HIS A 39 -4.90 0.26 7.62
CA HIS A 39 -5.76 1.31 7.09
C HIS A 39 -4.95 2.14 6.09
N THR A 40 -5.17 1.93 4.80
CA THR A 40 -4.81 2.90 3.77
C THR A 40 -5.78 4.06 3.94
N ASP A 41 -5.47 4.99 4.85
CA ASP A 41 -6.37 6.08 5.18
C ASP A 41 -6.38 7.13 4.06
N VAL A 42 -6.95 6.75 2.91
CA VAL A 42 -7.25 7.66 1.80
C VAL A 42 -8.39 8.62 2.21
N SER A 43 -9.02 8.39 3.36
CA SER A 43 -10.18 9.16 3.86
C SER A 43 -9.79 10.27 4.85
N SER A 44 -8.63 10.17 5.52
CA SER A 44 -8.22 11.15 6.55
C SER A 44 -7.78 12.52 6.00
N VAL A 45 -7.73 12.72 4.68
CA VAL A 45 -7.38 14.02 4.07
C VAL A 45 -8.63 14.88 3.76
N LEU A 46 -9.84 14.38 4.02
CA LEU A 46 -11.09 15.12 3.92
C LEU A 46 -11.63 15.47 5.32
N HIS A 47 -10.92 16.31 6.08
CA HIS A 47 -11.52 17.03 7.21
C HIS A 47 -10.83 18.38 7.47
#